data_AF-A0A645H6L6-F1
#
_entry.id   AF-A0A645H6L6-F1
#
_cell.length_a   1.000
_cell.length_b   1.000
_cell.length_c   1.000
_cell.angle_alpha   90.00
_cell.angle_beta   90.00
_cell.angle_gamma   90.00
#
_symmetry.space_group_name_H-M   'P 1'
#
loop_
_entity.id
_entity.type
_entity.pdbx_description
1 polymer ?
#
loop_
_entity_poly.entity_id
_entity_poly.type
_entity_poly.pdbx_seq_one_letter_code
_entity_poly.pdbx_strand_id
1 'polypeptide(L)'
;MSTGIREVRARNIAINSNSQYKEEAWEFIKLLLSEEIQLTLSEDSFPVSNKAKERSKADMFRYLDEYPSDECYRPTDEEMDDLKSFMAEINKIEPFDIELDEIVRNEVDQYMKNEKSAQDTAKAVQNKVMLYLQE
;
A
#
# COMPACT_ATOMS: atom_id res chain seq x y z
N MET A 1 -2.66 -22.10 -5.43
CA MET A 1 -3.63 -21.43 -6.32
C MET A 1 -3.37 -19.94 -6.20
N SER A 2 -2.93 -19.28 -7.27
CA SER A 2 -2.87 -17.82 -7.27
C SER A 2 -4.30 -17.30 -7.22
N THR A 3 -4.64 -16.54 -6.20
CA THR A 3 -6.00 -16.02 -5.98
C THR A 3 -6.38 -14.92 -6.97
N GLY A 4 -5.49 -14.54 -7.89
CA GLY A 4 -5.67 -13.41 -8.82
C GLY A 4 -5.76 -12.06 -8.12
N ILE A 5 -5.56 -12.03 -6.79
CA ILE A 5 -5.57 -10.82 -5.97
C ILE A 5 -4.26 -10.08 -6.23
N ARG A 6 -4.40 -8.79 -6.55
CA ARG A 6 -3.29 -7.85 -6.71
C ARG A 6 -3.64 -6.65 -5.84
N GLU A 7 -3.09 -6.66 -4.63
CA GLU A 7 -3.44 -5.71 -3.59
C GLU A 7 -2.37 -4.64 -3.39
N VAL A 8 -2.81 -3.51 -2.87
CA VAL A 8 -1.92 -2.43 -2.43
C VAL A 8 -2.36 -1.93 -1.07
N ARG A 9 -1.37 -1.61 -0.24
CA ARG A 9 -1.59 -0.83 0.98
C ARG A 9 -1.60 0.64 0.62
N ALA A 10 -2.78 1.24 0.62
CA ALA A 10 -2.96 2.66 0.33
C ALA A 10 -3.34 3.43 1.61
N ARG A 11 -2.89 4.68 1.71
CA ARG A 11 -3.43 5.62 2.69
C ARG A 11 -4.79 6.12 2.18
N ASN A 12 -5.83 5.88 2.97
CA ASN A 12 -7.19 6.29 2.64
C ASN A 12 -7.61 7.48 3.48
N ILE A 13 -8.39 8.39 2.88
CA ILE A 13 -9.07 9.48 3.60
C ILE A 13 -10.56 9.28 3.40
N ALA A 14 -11.33 9.37 4.49
CA ALA A 14 -12.77 9.17 4.47
C ALA A 14 -13.49 10.28 5.26
N ILE A 15 -14.75 10.54 4.91
CA ILE A 15 -15.61 11.47 5.62
C ILE A 15 -16.49 10.66 6.57
N ASN A 16 -16.51 11.03 7.85
CA ASN A 16 -17.40 10.41 8.83
C ASN A 16 -18.87 10.66 8.44
N SER A 17 -19.68 9.59 8.34
CA SER A 17 -21.09 9.66 7.97
C SER A 17 -21.94 10.50 8.94
N ASN A 18 -21.50 10.65 10.18
CA ASN A 18 -22.15 11.47 11.22
C ASN A 18 -21.66 12.92 11.25
N SER A 19 -20.70 13.32 10.41
CA SER A 19 -20.23 14.70 10.36
C SER A 19 -21.34 15.66 9.91
N GLN A 20 -21.43 16.83 10.55
CA GLN A 20 -22.29 17.92 10.09
C GLN A 20 -21.63 18.80 9.00
N TYR A 21 -20.33 18.59 8.74
CA TYR A 21 -19.51 19.39 7.82
C TYR A 21 -19.00 18.53 6.65
N LYS A 22 -19.90 17.77 6.01
CA LYS A 22 -19.50 16.80 4.97
C LYS A 22 -19.00 17.51 3.72
N GLU A 23 -19.65 18.61 3.36
CA GLU A 23 -19.35 19.45 2.22
C GLU A 23 -17.98 20.10 2.38
N GLU A 24 -17.70 20.71 3.53
CA GLU A 24 -16.39 21.32 3.82
C GLU A 24 -15.28 20.28 3.89
N ALA A 25 -15.54 19.11 4.50
CA ALA A 25 -14.59 18.01 4.52
C ALA A 25 -14.29 17.51 3.09
N TRP A 26 -15.29 17.47 2.22
CA TRP A 26 -15.11 17.11 0.81
C TRP A 26 -14.27 18.14 0.05
N GLU A 27 -14.52 19.43 0.24
CA GLU A 27 -13.68 20.49 -0.34
C GLU A 27 -12.22 20.38 0.12
N PHE A 28 -12.00 20.09 1.40
CA PHE A 28 -10.66 19.88 1.93
C PHE A 28 -9.98 18.63 1.35
N ILE A 29 -10.70 17.53 1.19
CA ILE A 29 -10.17 16.32 0.52
C ILE A 29 -9.78 16.63 -0.92
N LYS A 30 -10.58 17.39 -1.68
CA LYS A 30 -10.21 17.79 -3.04
C LYS A 30 -8.93 18.63 -3.07
N LEU A 31 -8.73 19.51 -2.09
CA LEU A 31 -7.48 20.24 -1.95
C LEU A 31 -6.30 19.29 -1.70
N LEU A 32 -6.43 18.34 -0.77
CA LEU A 32 -5.39 17.33 -0.50
C LEU A 32 -5.08 16.48 -1.74
N LEU A 33 -6.09 16.21 -2.58
CA LEU A 33 -5.95 15.45 -3.80
C LEU A 33 -5.46 16.27 -5.01
N SER A 34 -5.28 17.58 -4.84
CA SER A 34 -4.76 18.45 -5.90
C SER A 34 -3.32 18.07 -6.24
N GLU A 35 -2.93 18.36 -7.49
CA GLU A 35 -1.60 18.04 -8.00
C GLU A 35 -0.48 18.67 -7.16
N GLU A 36 -0.60 19.95 -6.85
CA GLU A 36 0.40 20.72 -6.08
C GLU A 36 0.61 20.15 -4.67
N ILE A 37 -0.48 19.88 -3.96
CA ILE A 37 -0.41 19.32 -2.61
C ILE A 37 0.15 17.90 -2.65
N GLN A 38 -0.24 17.07 -3.62
CA GLN A 38 0.33 15.74 -3.74
C GLN A 38 1.81 15.74 -4.12
N LEU A 39 2.27 16.65 -4.97
CA LEU A 39 3.71 16.80 -5.25
C LEU A 39 4.50 17.17 -4.00
N THR A 40 3.89 17.92 -3.09
CA THR A 40 4.52 18.32 -1.82
C THR A 40 4.49 17.20 -0.78
N LEU A 41 3.38 16.47 -0.65
CA LEU A 41 3.19 15.46 0.39
C LEU A 41 3.71 14.06 0.02
N SER A 42 4.04 13.81 -1.24
CA SER A 42 4.41 12.48 -1.75
C SER A 42 5.90 12.34 -2.04
N GLU A 43 6.77 13.06 -1.32
CA GLU A 43 8.23 13.03 -1.54
C GLU A 43 8.78 11.59 -1.46
N ASP A 44 8.25 10.78 -0.53
CA ASP A 44 8.58 9.36 -0.36
C ASP A 44 7.40 8.42 -0.67
N SER A 45 6.47 8.81 -1.55
CA SER A 45 5.27 8.02 -1.82
C SER A 45 4.75 8.18 -3.24
N PHE A 46 3.96 7.23 -3.73
CA PHE A 46 3.29 7.40 -5.02
C PHE A 46 2.04 8.26 -4.87
N PRO A 47 1.96 9.42 -5.55
CA PRO A 47 0.75 10.22 -5.57
C PRO A 47 -0.36 9.48 -6.35
N VAL A 48 -1.61 9.62 -5.90
CA VAL A 48 -2.78 9.02 -6.57
C VAL A 48 -3.27 9.86 -7.75
N SER A 49 -2.87 11.13 -7.83
CA SER A 49 -3.11 11.99 -8.98
C SER A 49 -2.20 11.57 -10.13
N ASN A 50 -2.81 11.23 -11.27
CA ASN A 50 -2.06 10.85 -12.48
C ASN A 50 -1.08 11.95 -12.94
N LYS A 51 -1.46 13.23 -12.81
CA LYS A 51 -0.58 14.34 -13.19
C LYS A 51 0.61 14.47 -12.25
N ALA A 52 0.35 14.44 -10.94
CA ALA A 52 1.40 14.50 -9.93
C ALA A 52 2.38 13.32 -10.06
N LYS A 53 1.87 12.13 -10.41
CA LYS A 53 2.68 10.93 -10.62
C LYS A 53 3.69 11.07 -11.76
N GLU A 54 3.24 11.51 -12.93
CA GLU A 54 4.14 11.67 -14.09
C GLU A 54 5.20 12.76 -13.81
N ARG A 55 4.83 13.85 -13.13
CA ARG A 55 5.78 14.88 -12.74
C ARG A 55 6.77 14.41 -11.66
N SER A 56 6.30 13.68 -10.65
CA SER A 56 7.13 13.08 -9.60
C SER A 56 8.16 12.10 -10.19
N LYS A 57 7.77 11.27 -11.18
CA LYS A 57 8.72 10.41 -11.94
C LYS A 57 9.82 11.26 -12.60
N ALA A 58 9.44 12.31 -13.32
CA ALA A 58 10.39 13.16 -14.04
C ALA A 58 11.35 13.89 -13.08
N ASP A 59 10.83 14.40 -11.96
CA ASP A 59 11.63 15.07 -10.93
C ASP A 59 12.59 14.09 -10.24
N MET A 60 12.15 12.87 -9.94
CA MET A 60 12.97 11.80 -9.38
C MET A 60 14.10 11.37 -10.34
N PHE A 61 13.79 11.17 -11.62
CA PHE A 61 14.80 10.83 -12.63
C PHE A 61 15.83 11.93 -12.77
N ARG A 62 15.41 13.20 -12.86
CA ARG A 62 16.32 14.33 -12.92
C ARG A 62 17.25 14.36 -11.71
N TYR A 63 16.71 14.15 -10.50
CA TYR A 63 17.52 14.13 -9.28
C TYR A 63 18.55 13.01 -9.26
N LEU A 64 18.14 11.77 -9.58
CA LEU A 64 19.05 10.62 -9.58
C LEU A 64 20.10 10.69 -10.70
N ASP A 65 19.77 11.30 -11.84
CA ASP A 65 20.72 11.52 -12.93
C ASP A 65 21.72 12.66 -12.58
N GLU A 66 21.29 13.68 -11.83
CA GLU A 66 22.16 14.79 -11.36
C GLU A 66 23.04 14.39 -10.15
N TYR A 67 22.51 13.55 -9.26
CA TYR A 67 23.15 13.10 -8.02
C TYR A 67 23.22 11.57 -7.95
N PRO A 68 24.03 10.92 -8.80
CA PRO A 68 24.17 9.46 -8.76
C PRO A 68 24.74 9.01 -7.41
N SER A 69 24.13 7.99 -6.82
CA SER A 69 24.49 7.44 -5.51
C SER A 69 24.44 5.92 -5.52
N ASP A 70 25.40 5.27 -4.89
CA ASP A 70 25.37 3.81 -4.67
C ASP A 70 24.27 3.39 -3.67
N GLU A 71 23.76 4.34 -2.87
CA GLU A 71 22.69 4.11 -1.89
C GLU A 71 21.29 4.20 -2.52
N CYS A 72 21.14 4.89 -3.66
CA CYS A 72 19.87 5.09 -4.33
C CYS A 72 19.90 4.54 -5.75
N TYR A 73 19.18 3.44 -5.98
CA TYR A 73 19.00 2.86 -7.30
C TYR A 73 18.17 3.78 -8.20
N ARG A 74 18.67 4.06 -9.41
CA ARG A 74 17.95 4.75 -10.48
C ARG A 74 17.24 3.71 -11.35
N PRO A 75 15.90 3.57 -11.27
CA PRO A 75 15.16 2.61 -12.07
C PRO A 75 15.24 2.95 -13.55
N THR A 76 15.36 1.95 -14.41
CA THR A 76 15.27 2.10 -15.87
C THR A 76 13.86 2.52 -16.31
N ASP A 77 13.74 3.01 -17.55
CA ASP A 77 12.42 3.30 -18.11
C ASP A 77 11.54 2.04 -18.23
N GLU A 78 12.12 0.90 -18.58
CA GLU A 78 11.44 -0.40 -18.66
C GLU A 78 10.87 -0.83 -17.30
N GLU A 79 11.67 -0.76 -16.23
CA GLU A 79 11.19 -1.07 -14.87
C GLU A 79 10.05 -0.13 -14.42
N MET A 80 10.09 1.14 -14.81
CA MET A 80 9.01 2.08 -14.51
C MET A 80 7.73 1.76 -15.30
N ASP A 81 7.86 1.28 -16.53
CA ASP A 81 6.72 0.85 -17.35
C ASP A 81 6.12 -0.46 -16.83
N ASP A 82 6.95 -1.38 -16.34
CA ASP A 82 6.51 -2.59 -15.64
C ASP A 82 5.74 -2.25 -14.36
N LEU A 83 6.28 -1.33 -13.54
CA LEU A 83 5.57 -0.83 -12.36
C LEU A 83 4.23 -0.19 -12.73
N LYS A 84 4.19 0.63 -13.78
CA LYS A 84 2.96 1.26 -14.27
C LYS A 84 1.93 0.22 -14.72
N SER A 85 2.39 -0.84 -15.39
CA SER A 85 1.55 -1.96 -15.84
C SER A 85 1.00 -2.73 -14.63
N PHE A 86 1.84 -3.05 -13.65
CA PHE A 86 1.42 -3.68 -12.40
C PHE A 86 0.38 -2.83 -11.65
N MET A 87 0.60 -1.52 -11.54
CA MET A 87 -0.33 -0.60 -10.88
C MET A 87 -1.71 -0.58 -11.57
N ALA A 88 -1.76 -0.72 -12.90
CA ALA A 88 -3.01 -0.77 -13.66
C ALA A 88 -3.79 -2.07 -13.43
N GLU A 89 -3.12 -3.13 -12.99
CA GLU A 89 -3.72 -4.44 -12.68
C GLU A 89 -4.19 -4.56 -11.22
N ILE A 90 -3.88 -3.58 -10.36
CA ILE A 90 -4.34 -3.56 -8.96
C ILE A 90 -5.87 -3.57 -8.94
N ASN A 91 -6.43 -4.55 -8.23
CA ASN A 91 -7.87 -4.79 -8.19
C ASN A 91 -8.45 -4.83 -6.78
N LYS A 92 -7.60 -4.73 -5.75
CA LYS A 92 -8.02 -4.63 -4.35
C LYS A 92 -7.16 -3.66 -3.57
N ILE A 93 -7.78 -3.03 -2.58
CA ILE A 93 -7.07 -2.38 -1.48
C ILE A 93 -7.04 -3.40 -0.35
N GLU A 94 -5.88 -3.63 0.22
CA GLU A 94 -5.72 -4.54 1.36
C GLU A 94 -6.46 -3.93 2.58
N PRO A 95 -7.55 -4.57 3.07
CA PRO A 95 -8.15 -4.16 4.32
C PRO A 95 -7.21 -4.58 5.46
N PHE A 96 -6.67 -3.61 6.19
CA PHE A 96 -5.81 -3.91 7.33
C PHE A 96 -6.66 -4.12 8.58
N ASP A 97 -6.85 -5.38 8.95
CA ASP A 97 -7.42 -5.80 10.22
C ASP A 97 -6.28 -6.20 11.15
N ILE A 98 -6.07 -5.39 12.19
CA ILE A 98 -4.97 -5.56 13.15
C ILE A 98 -5.08 -6.91 13.87
N GLU A 99 -6.30 -7.33 14.20
CA GLU A 99 -6.53 -8.55 14.98
C GLU A 99 -6.26 -9.79 14.11
N LEU A 100 -6.67 -9.75 12.84
CA LEU A 100 -6.31 -10.79 11.86
C LEU A 100 -4.80 -10.85 11.61
N ASP A 101 -4.12 -9.71 11.42
CA ASP A 101 -2.67 -9.67 11.23
C ASP A 101 -1.93 -10.28 12.43
N GLU A 102 -2.34 -9.92 13.64
CA GLU A 102 -1.75 -10.46 14.87
C GLU A 102 -1.95 -11.97 15.00
N ILE A 103 -3.13 -12.50 14.67
CA ILE A 103 -3.39 -13.94 14.68
C ILE A 103 -2.40 -14.68 13.77
N VAL A 104 -2.21 -14.18 12.54
CA VAL A 104 -1.30 -14.78 11.56
C VAL A 104 0.14 -14.66 12.04
N ARG A 105 0.57 -13.47 12.43
CA ARG A 105 1.94 -13.16 12.82
C ARG A 105 2.40 -13.98 14.02
N ASN A 106 1.56 -14.11 15.05
CA ASN A 106 1.89 -14.86 16.26
C ASN A 106 2.19 -16.35 15.99
N GLU A 107 1.50 -16.97 15.02
CA GLU A 107 1.77 -18.36 14.63
C GLU A 107 3.02 -18.46 13.74
N VAL A 108 3.19 -17.53 12.79
CA VAL A 108 4.39 -17.47 11.94
C VAL A 108 5.66 -17.26 12.77
N ASP A 109 5.62 -16.42 13.81
CA ASP A 109 6.76 -16.17 14.68
C ASP A 109 7.22 -17.44 15.43
N GLN A 110 6.29 -18.33 15.82
CA GLN A 110 6.62 -19.63 16.42
C GLN A 110 7.28 -20.57 15.41
N TYR A 111 6.80 -20.56 14.16
CA TYR A 111 7.45 -21.29 13.07
C TYR A 111 8.87 -20.80 12.81
N MET A 112 9.08 -19.48 12.75
CA MET A 112 10.39 -18.87 12.52
C MET A 112 11.40 -19.19 13.64
N LYS A 113 10.91 -19.46 14.86
CA LYS A 113 11.71 -19.94 16.00
C LYS A 113 11.95 -21.46 16.01
N ASN A 114 11.47 -22.18 14.99
CA ASN A 114 11.48 -23.65 14.89
C ASN A 114 10.68 -24.36 16.01
N GLU A 115 9.74 -23.67 16.65
CA GLU A 115 8.89 -24.24 17.71
C GLU A 115 7.74 -25.08 17.15
N LYS A 116 7.37 -24.85 15.88
CA LYS A 116 6.31 -25.55 15.14
C LYS A 116 6.75 -25.89 13.72
N SER A 117 6.11 -26.92 13.13
CA SER A 117 6.26 -27.19 11.70
C SER A 117 5.46 -26.20 10.86
N ALA A 118 5.83 -26.02 9.59
CA ALA A 118 5.06 -25.19 8.66
C ALA A 118 3.61 -25.68 8.51
N GLN A 119 3.42 -27.01 8.53
CA GLN A 119 2.10 -27.62 8.40
C GLN A 119 1.22 -27.35 9.63
N ASP A 120 1.78 -27.47 10.83
CA ASP A 120 1.02 -27.21 12.07
C ASP A 120 0.72 -25.73 12.23
N THR A 121 1.65 -24.86 11.81
CA THR A 121 1.46 -23.41 11.76
C THR A 121 0.31 -23.04 10.82
N ALA A 122 0.30 -23.58 9.59
CA ALA A 122 -0.78 -23.35 8.63
C ALA A 122 -2.15 -23.79 9.17
N LYS A 123 -2.22 -24.96 9.84
CA LYS A 123 -3.45 -25.42 10.48
C LYS A 123 -3.90 -24.49 11.62
N ALA A 124 -2.97 -24.05 12.46
CA ALA A 124 -3.28 -23.15 13.57
C ALA A 124 -3.81 -21.80 13.08
N VAL A 125 -3.16 -21.20 12.07
CA VAL A 125 -3.62 -19.96 11.42
C VAL A 125 -5.03 -20.15 10.87
N GLN A 126 -5.26 -21.20 10.07
CA GLN A 126 -6.58 -21.46 9.49
C GLN A 126 -7.68 -21.57 10.55
N ASN A 127 -7.44 -22.31 11.63
CA ASN A 127 -8.42 -22.50 12.70
C ASN A 127 -8.72 -21.19 13.42
N LYS A 128 -7.69 -20.41 13.78
CA LYS A 128 -7.86 -19.16 14.52
C LYS A 128 -8.54 -18.07 13.69
N VAL A 129 -8.17 -17.94 12.41
CA VAL A 129 -8.81 -16.99 11.48
C VAL A 129 -10.28 -17.36 11.29
N MET A 130 -10.61 -18.65 11.12
CA MET A 130 -12.00 -19.10 10.99
C MET A 130 -12.85 -18.79 12.22
N LEU A 131 -12.28 -18.90 13.43
CA LEU A 131 -12.98 -18.54 14.66
C LEU A 131 -13.24 -17.04 14.74
N TYR A 132 -12.22 -16.21 14.47
CA TYR A 132 -12.36 -14.75 14.47
C TYR A 132 -13.43 -14.26 13.47
N LEU A 133 -13.46 -14.83 12.26
CA LEU A 133 -14.45 -14.45 11.24
C LEU A 133 -15.90 -14.91 11.55
N GLN A 134 -16.09 -15.75 12.57
CA GLN A 134 -17.42 -16.22 13.01
C GLN A 134 -18.00 -15.37 14.15
N GLU A 135 -17.20 -14.48 14.75
CA GLU A 135 -17.64 -13.52 15.78
C GLU A 135 -18.37 -12.32 15.16
#